data_AF-A0A2H0LGG3-F1
#
_entry.id   AF-A0A2H0LGG3-F1
#
_cell.length_a   1.000
_cell.length_b   1.000
_cell.length_c   1.000
_cell.angle_alpha   90.00
_cell.angle_beta   90.00
_cell.angle_gamma   90.00
#
_symmetry.space_group_name_H-M   'P 1'
#
loop_
_entity.id
_entity.type
_entity.pdbx_description
1 polymer ?
#
loop_
_entity_poly.entity_id
_entity_poly.type
_entity_poly.pdbx_seq_one_letter_code
_entity_poly.pdbx_strand_id
1 'polypeptide(L)'
;MRRLLGAVAAVLLLGVLGTAGWAAWQLYRHDREATGQLQEAQTALTKSQDRLMLLEQERRALAEDFDTLKARWVSADEKAQRLAQESDQLAGQLAGLEDARRALQQQLEEASAQRQQLQAQVKGLQESVAKDSAQRSALEARLADAQRRALSRAELEQLADRWSAQQQMTQDVLERLETISRANSQLAAAAPAAPAESPRTPSSADEPRRAAKFRRVGDIYFSNHQYPQAADAYERSLELTDHATTRAKLTFLYDRFLHDHARARHHTELAKDTHINPALAALSNNPSGTKVPRAHWRLVWDWLTK
;
A
#
# COMPACT_ATOMS: atom_id res chain seq x y z
N MET A 1 -144.55 30.57 -1.27
CA MET A 1 -143.57 29.44 -1.22
C MET A 1 -142.52 29.40 -2.33
N ARG A 2 -142.55 30.26 -3.37
CA ARG A 2 -141.52 30.24 -4.45
C ARG A 2 -140.19 30.95 -4.13
N ARG A 3 -140.15 31.85 -3.13
CA ARG A 3 -138.93 32.60 -2.76
C ARG A 3 -138.01 31.87 -1.76
N LEU A 4 -138.51 30.84 -1.07
CA LEU A 4 -137.72 30.02 -0.14
C LEU A 4 -136.95 28.90 -0.85
N LEU A 5 -137.49 28.34 -1.94
CA LEU A 5 -136.83 27.30 -2.73
C LEU A 5 -135.57 27.80 -3.47
N GLY A 6 -135.56 29.06 -3.92
CA GLY A 6 -134.37 29.66 -4.55
C GLY A 6 -133.19 29.86 -3.59
N ALA A 7 -133.47 30.21 -2.33
CA ALA A 7 -132.44 30.39 -1.31
C ALA A 7 -131.81 29.06 -0.88
N VAL A 8 -132.61 28.00 -0.75
CA VAL A 8 -132.10 26.65 -0.41
C VAL A 8 -131.28 26.07 -1.57
N ALA A 9 -131.69 26.28 -2.82
CA ALA A 9 -130.90 25.86 -3.99
C ALA A 9 -129.56 26.60 -4.10
N ALA A 10 -129.53 27.90 -3.77
CA ALA A 10 -128.29 28.68 -3.76
C ALA A 10 -127.31 28.23 -2.64
N VAL A 11 -127.82 27.88 -1.46
CA VAL A 11 -127.00 27.35 -0.36
C VAL A 11 -126.45 25.96 -0.67
N LEU A 12 -127.24 25.10 -1.33
CA LEU A 12 -126.77 23.79 -1.78
C LEU A 12 -125.72 23.90 -2.90
N LEU A 13 -125.89 24.82 -3.85
CA LEU A 13 -124.87 25.09 -4.89
C LEU A 13 -123.58 25.67 -4.31
N LEU A 14 -123.66 26.55 -3.31
CA LEU A 14 -122.49 27.06 -2.59
C LEU A 14 -121.80 25.98 -1.74
N GLY A 15 -122.57 25.05 -1.15
CA GLY A 15 -122.02 23.88 -0.44
C GLY A 15 -121.30 22.90 -1.36
N VAL A 16 -121.84 22.64 -2.55
CA VAL A 16 -121.22 21.77 -3.57
C VAL A 16 -119.97 22.43 -4.18
N LEU A 17 -119.98 23.74 -4.45
CA LEU A 17 -118.80 24.48 -4.90
C LEU A 17 -117.71 24.58 -3.82
N GLY A 18 -118.09 24.72 -2.54
CA GLY A 18 -117.15 24.74 -1.42
C GLY A 18 -116.46 23.39 -1.19
N THR A 19 -117.20 22.28 -1.32
CA THR A 19 -116.63 20.93 -1.19
C THR A 19 -115.76 20.52 -2.38
N ALA A 20 -116.15 20.92 -3.60
CA ALA A 20 -115.31 20.75 -4.79
C ALA A 20 -114.02 21.59 -4.72
N GLY A 21 -114.11 22.83 -4.24
CA GLY A 21 -112.94 23.69 -4.01
C GLY A 21 -112.01 23.15 -2.92
N TRP A 22 -112.55 22.59 -1.84
CA TRP A 22 -111.77 21.95 -0.78
C TRP A 22 -111.07 20.67 -1.25
N ALA A 23 -111.75 19.82 -2.02
CA ALA A 23 -111.15 18.63 -2.62
C ALA A 23 -110.05 18.97 -3.63
N ALA A 24 -110.26 19.99 -4.47
CA ALA A 24 -109.24 20.48 -5.40
C ALA A 24 -108.03 21.09 -4.67
N TRP A 25 -108.24 21.81 -3.57
CA TRP A 25 -107.17 22.35 -2.73
C TRP A 25 -106.39 21.24 -2.00
N GLN A 26 -107.08 20.21 -1.49
CA GLN A 26 -106.47 19.01 -0.90
C GLN A 26 -105.59 18.26 -1.91
N LEU A 27 -106.08 18.04 -3.13
CA LEU A 27 -105.31 17.42 -4.22
C LEU A 27 -104.11 18.27 -4.63
N TYR A 28 -104.28 19.59 -4.78
CA TYR A 28 -103.18 20.51 -5.07
C TYR A 28 -102.13 20.52 -3.96
N ARG A 29 -102.55 20.47 -2.70
CA ARG A 29 -101.65 20.41 -1.55
C ARG A 29 -100.86 19.10 -1.54
N HIS A 30 -101.52 17.96 -1.76
CA HIS A 30 -100.85 16.67 -1.86
C HIS A 30 -99.88 16.58 -3.04
N ASP A 31 -100.24 17.13 -4.20
CA ASP A 31 -99.35 17.19 -5.37
C ASP A 31 -98.13 18.10 -5.10
N ARG A 32 -98.32 19.21 -4.39
CA ARG A 32 -97.22 20.10 -3.98
C ARG A 32 -96.29 19.46 -2.95
N GLU A 33 -96.84 18.72 -1.99
CA GLU A 33 -96.07 17.95 -1.02
C GLU A 33 -95.32 16.78 -1.70
N ALA A 34 -95.95 16.09 -2.66
CA ALA A 34 -95.33 15.01 -3.42
C ALA A 34 -94.20 15.51 -4.36
N THR A 35 -94.41 16.64 -5.03
CA THR A 35 -93.38 17.28 -5.87
C THR A 35 -92.22 17.82 -5.02
N GLY A 36 -92.49 18.36 -3.83
CA GLY A 36 -91.46 18.73 -2.85
C GLY A 36 -90.62 17.54 -2.40
N GLN A 37 -91.26 16.43 -2.03
CA GLN A 37 -90.57 15.19 -1.64
C GLN A 37 -89.75 14.58 -2.79
N LEU A 38 -90.26 14.65 -4.03
CA LEU A 38 -89.52 14.21 -5.21
C LEU A 38 -88.28 15.07 -5.47
N GLN A 39 -88.37 16.39 -5.30
CA GLN A 39 -87.20 17.28 -5.42
C GLN A 39 -86.18 17.01 -4.31
N GLU A 40 -86.62 16.80 -3.06
CA GLU A 40 -85.74 16.42 -1.95
C GLU A 40 -85.06 15.06 -2.20
N ALA A 41 -85.81 14.06 -2.68
CA ALA A 41 -85.26 12.76 -3.03
C ALA A 41 -84.25 12.84 -4.20
N GLN A 42 -84.53 13.66 -5.21
CA GLN A 42 -83.61 13.90 -6.33
C GLN A 42 -82.32 14.58 -5.86
N THR A 43 -82.42 15.59 -5.00
CA THR A 43 -81.23 16.27 -4.45
C THR A 43 -80.43 15.39 -3.49
N ALA A 44 -81.08 14.50 -2.73
CA ALA A 44 -80.40 13.50 -1.93
C ALA A 44 -79.69 12.45 -2.80
N LEU A 45 -80.33 12.03 -3.90
CA LEU A 45 -79.74 11.11 -4.86
C LEU A 45 -78.49 11.72 -5.53
N THR A 46 -78.56 12.96 -6.01
CA THR A 46 -77.38 13.61 -6.61
C THR A 46 -76.24 13.77 -5.61
N LYS A 47 -76.53 14.21 -4.37
CA LYS A 47 -75.52 14.25 -3.30
C LYS A 47 -74.90 12.88 -3.02
N SER A 48 -75.70 11.81 -3.07
CA SER A 48 -75.19 10.45 -2.89
C SER A 48 -74.31 9.99 -4.06
N GLN A 49 -74.68 10.36 -5.30
CA GLN A 49 -73.90 10.08 -6.51
C GLN A 49 -72.57 10.82 -6.50
N ASP A 50 -72.57 12.11 -6.14
CA ASP A 50 -71.35 12.91 -6.02
C ASP A 50 -70.40 12.34 -4.95
N ARG A 51 -70.96 11.91 -3.81
CA ARG A 51 -70.19 11.27 -2.74
C ARG A 51 -69.59 9.94 -3.19
N LEU A 52 -70.32 9.13 -3.94
CA LEU A 52 -69.80 7.88 -4.49
C LEU A 52 -68.66 8.14 -5.48
N MET A 53 -68.80 9.13 -6.36
CA MET A 53 -67.72 9.52 -7.26
C MET A 53 -66.46 9.98 -6.51
N LEU A 54 -66.62 10.77 -5.44
CA LEU A 54 -65.49 11.20 -4.61
C LEU A 54 -64.80 9.99 -3.95
N LEU A 55 -65.57 9.07 -3.36
CA LEU A 55 -65.03 7.85 -2.76
C LEU A 55 -64.34 6.94 -3.79
N GLU A 56 -64.86 6.87 -5.02
CA GLU A 56 -64.19 6.15 -6.10
C GLU A 56 -62.88 6.82 -6.53
N GLN A 57 -62.82 8.14 -6.57
CA GLN A 57 -61.58 8.89 -6.85
C GLN A 57 -60.56 8.67 -5.73
N GLU A 58 -60.96 8.79 -4.46
CA GLU A 58 -60.09 8.52 -3.31
C GLU A 58 -59.59 7.08 -3.32
N ARG A 59 -60.46 6.10 -3.62
CA ARG A 59 -60.06 4.69 -3.75
C ARG A 59 -59.03 4.48 -4.86
N ARG A 60 -59.18 5.16 -6.01
CA ARG A 60 -58.20 5.09 -7.11
C ARG A 60 -56.86 5.71 -6.71
N ALA A 61 -56.88 6.88 -6.09
CA ALA A 61 -55.66 7.54 -5.60
C ALA A 61 -54.92 6.66 -4.58
N LEU A 62 -55.64 6.06 -3.63
CA LEU A 62 -55.07 5.13 -2.65
C LEU A 62 -54.49 3.87 -3.30
N ALA A 63 -55.10 3.37 -4.37
CA ALA A 63 -54.57 2.23 -5.12
C ALA A 63 -53.25 2.58 -5.83
N GLU A 64 -53.17 3.76 -6.45
CA GLU A 64 -51.94 4.26 -7.09
C GLU A 64 -50.81 4.50 -6.07
N ASP A 65 -51.13 5.07 -4.90
CA ASP A 65 -50.18 5.25 -3.80
C ASP A 65 -49.68 3.91 -3.27
N PHE A 66 -50.57 2.93 -3.12
CA PHE A 66 -50.21 1.57 -2.69
C PHE A 66 -49.28 0.89 -3.69
N ASP A 67 -49.57 0.99 -4.99
CA ASP A 67 -48.72 0.43 -6.05
C ASP A 67 -47.34 1.11 -6.08
N THR A 68 -47.30 2.42 -5.87
CA THR A 68 -46.05 3.18 -5.76
C THR A 68 -45.23 2.76 -4.54
N LEU A 69 -45.86 2.60 -3.38
CA LEU A 69 -45.21 2.12 -2.17
C LEU A 69 -44.69 0.69 -2.33
N LYS A 70 -45.48 -0.18 -2.97
CA LYS A 70 -45.07 -1.56 -3.28
C LYS A 70 -43.83 -1.58 -4.19
N ALA A 71 -43.82 -0.77 -5.24
CA ALA A 71 -42.65 -0.65 -6.13
C ALA A 71 -41.40 -0.15 -5.39
N ARG A 72 -41.55 0.85 -4.51
CA ARG A 72 -40.46 1.35 -3.66
C ARG A 72 -39.94 0.28 -2.70
N TRP A 73 -40.83 -0.53 -2.11
CA TRP A 73 -40.46 -1.59 -1.19
C TRP A 73 -39.68 -2.71 -1.90
N VAL A 74 -40.12 -3.14 -3.09
CA VAL A 74 -39.38 -4.12 -3.91
C VAL A 74 -37.99 -3.58 -4.27
N SER A 75 -37.89 -2.33 -4.71
CA SER A 75 -36.57 -1.72 -5.01
C SER A 75 -35.68 -1.61 -3.78
N ALA A 76 -36.25 -1.34 -2.60
CA ALA A 76 -35.50 -1.31 -1.34
C ALA A 76 -35.01 -2.71 -0.95
N ASP A 77 -35.84 -3.74 -1.13
CA ASP A 77 -35.47 -5.13 -0.87
C ASP A 77 -34.34 -5.60 -1.80
N GLU A 78 -34.44 -5.30 -3.10
CA GLU A 78 -33.36 -5.60 -4.06
C GLU A 78 -32.04 -4.92 -3.68
N LYS A 79 -32.08 -3.67 -3.20
CA LYS A 79 -30.90 -2.97 -2.70
C LYS A 79 -30.34 -3.62 -1.44
N ALA A 80 -31.19 -4.03 -0.51
CA ALA A 80 -30.78 -4.73 0.70
C ALA A 80 -30.10 -6.08 0.37
N GLN A 81 -30.67 -6.83 -0.59
CA GLN A 81 -30.08 -8.08 -1.07
C GLN A 81 -28.71 -7.87 -1.73
N ARG A 82 -28.56 -6.82 -2.55
CA ARG A 82 -27.25 -6.47 -3.15
C ARG A 82 -26.22 -6.12 -2.09
N LEU A 83 -26.59 -5.29 -1.11
CA LEU A 83 -25.70 -4.94 -0.01
C LEU A 83 -25.31 -6.17 0.83
N ALA A 84 -26.22 -7.12 1.05
CA ALA A 84 -25.92 -8.37 1.71
C ALA A 84 -24.91 -9.21 0.91
N GLN A 85 -25.11 -9.34 -0.41
CA GLN A 85 -24.17 -10.03 -1.30
C GLN A 85 -22.79 -9.37 -1.31
N GLU A 86 -22.73 -8.04 -1.37
CA GLU A 86 -21.47 -7.29 -1.29
C GLU A 86 -20.79 -7.49 0.07
N SER A 87 -21.55 -7.48 1.17
CA SER A 87 -21.03 -7.79 2.50
C SER A 87 -20.44 -9.20 2.58
N ASP A 88 -21.11 -10.20 2.03
CA ASP A 88 -20.63 -11.59 2.00
C ASP A 88 -19.37 -11.73 1.14
N GLN A 89 -19.32 -11.05 -0.01
CA GLN A 89 -18.12 -11.01 -0.86
C GLN A 89 -16.94 -10.37 -0.14
N LEU A 90 -17.15 -9.24 0.54
CA LEU A 90 -16.12 -8.57 1.32
C LEU A 90 -15.65 -9.43 2.50
N ALA A 91 -16.57 -10.11 3.19
CA ALA A 91 -16.22 -11.05 4.26
C ALA A 91 -15.35 -12.21 3.73
N GLY A 92 -15.68 -12.76 2.55
CA GLY A 92 -14.86 -13.76 1.89
C GLY A 92 -13.47 -13.24 1.51
N GLN A 93 -13.38 -12.02 0.99
CA GLN A 93 -12.10 -11.37 0.68
C GLN A 93 -11.25 -11.15 1.94
N LEU A 94 -11.85 -10.69 3.04
CA LEU A 94 -11.17 -10.51 4.32
C LEU A 94 -10.62 -11.83 4.87
N ALA A 95 -11.41 -12.90 4.84
CA ALA A 95 -10.95 -14.23 5.25
C ALA A 95 -9.76 -14.70 4.40
N GLY A 96 -9.82 -14.53 3.07
CA GLY A 96 -8.71 -14.86 2.18
C GLY A 96 -7.44 -14.06 2.46
N LEU A 97 -7.57 -12.77 2.79
CA LEU A 97 -6.44 -11.92 3.17
C LEU A 97 -5.85 -12.30 4.53
N GLU A 98 -6.67 -12.71 5.49
CA GLU A 98 -6.20 -13.20 6.79
C GLU A 98 -5.40 -14.50 6.65
N ASP A 99 -5.85 -15.43 5.82
CA ASP A 99 -5.13 -16.67 5.55
C ASP A 99 -3.81 -16.41 4.81
N ALA A 100 -3.80 -15.51 3.83
CA ALA A 100 -2.57 -15.07 3.17
C ALA A 100 -1.58 -14.42 4.15
N ARG A 101 -2.08 -13.59 5.07
CA ARG A 101 -1.26 -12.98 6.14
C ARG A 101 -0.65 -14.04 7.05
N ARG A 102 -1.42 -15.06 7.46
CA ARG A 102 -0.93 -16.17 8.29
C ARG A 102 0.18 -16.96 7.58
N ALA A 103 -0.02 -17.28 6.30
CA ALA A 103 0.98 -17.98 5.49
C ALA A 103 2.28 -17.18 5.37
N LEU A 104 2.19 -15.86 5.09
CA LEU A 104 3.35 -14.98 5.04
C LEU A 104 4.07 -14.88 6.38
N GLN A 105 3.34 -14.89 7.50
CA GLN A 105 3.93 -14.84 8.83
C GLN A 105 4.71 -16.12 9.15
N GLN A 106 4.17 -17.30 8.79
CA GLN A 106 4.89 -18.57 8.92
C GLN A 106 6.18 -18.58 8.08
N GLN A 107 6.12 -18.11 6.83
CA GLN A 107 7.31 -18.02 5.98
C GLN A 107 8.37 -17.08 6.55
N LEU A 108 7.97 -15.97 7.16
CA LEU A 108 8.90 -15.05 7.81
C LEU A 108 9.59 -15.69 9.02
N GLU A 109 8.84 -16.44 9.83
CA GLU A 109 9.38 -17.18 10.97
C GLU A 109 10.38 -18.25 10.52
N GLU A 110 10.04 -19.05 9.50
CA GLU A 110 10.94 -20.06 8.92
C GLU A 110 12.22 -19.43 8.34
N ALA A 111 12.09 -18.34 7.57
CA ALA A 111 13.24 -17.62 7.02
C ALA A 111 14.13 -17.02 8.12
N SER A 112 13.53 -16.55 9.22
CA SER A 112 14.27 -16.03 10.37
C SER A 112 15.03 -17.14 11.10
N ALA A 113 14.42 -18.31 11.27
CA ALA A 113 15.05 -19.47 11.90
C ALA A 113 16.23 -19.98 11.06
N GLN A 114 16.06 -20.07 9.75
CA GLN A 114 17.14 -20.42 8.84
C GLN A 114 18.27 -19.39 8.92
N ARG A 115 17.96 -18.08 8.89
CA ARG A 115 18.98 -17.03 9.03
C ARG A 115 19.77 -17.17 10.33
N GLN A 116 19.12 -17.51 11.44
CA GLN A 116 19.80 -17.76 12.72
C GLN A 116 20.73 -18.99 12.64
N GLN A 117 20.25 -20.09 12.04
CA GLN A 117 21.06 -21.30 11.83
C GLN A 117 22.31 -20.99 10.99
N LEU A 118 22.15 -20.21 9.93
CA LEU A 118 23.24 -19.82 9.03
C LEU A 118 24.24 -18.90 9.71
N GLN A 119 23.77 -17.97 10.54
CA GLN A 119 24.64 -17.13 11.37
C GLN A 119 25.45 -17.99 12.36
N ALA A 120 24.85 -19.01 12.97
CA ALA A 120 25.56 -19.94 13.84
C ALA A 120 26.61 -20.75 13.07
N GLN A 121 26.29 -21.22 11.86
CA GLN A 121 27.26 -21.91 10.99
C GLN A 121 28.44 -21.01 10.62
N VAL A 122 28.18 -19.77 10.20
CA VAL A 122 29.23 -18.80 9.87
C VAL A 122 30.14 -18.56 11.08
N LYS A 123 29.57 -18.40 12.28
CA LYS A 123 30.36 -18.23 13.50
C LYS A 123 31.24 -19.46 13.78
N GLY A 124 30.69 -20.66 13.68
CA GLY A 124 31.47 -21.90 13.86
C GLY A 124 32.60 -22.04 12.85
N LEU A 125 32.36 -21.64 11.60
CA LEU A 125 33.40 -21.63 10.56
C LEU A 125 34.47 -20.57 10.83
N GLN A 126 34.10 -19.37 11.29
CA GLN A 126 35.07 -18.34 11.71
C GLN A 126 35.97 -18.84 12.85
N GLU A 127 35.41 -19.52 13.84
CA GLU A 127 36.19 -20.12 14.94
C GLU A 127 37.15 -21.20 14.42
N SER A 128 36.70 -22.04 13.46
CA SER A 128 37.58 -23.04 12.82
C SER A 128 38.73 -22.40 12.05
N VAL A 129 38.46 -21.35 11.28
CA VAL A 129 39.48 -20.62 10.52
C VAL A 129 40.48 -19.95 11.46
N ALA A 130 40.01 -19.36 12.57
CA ALA A 130 40.89 -18.78 13.59
C ALA A 130 41.82 -19.84 14.20
N LYS A 131 41.28 -21.02 14.52
CA LYS A 131 42.05 -22.16 15.04
C LYS A 131 43.10 -22.64 14.04
N ASP A 132 42.72 -22.78 12.77
CA ASP A 132 43.63 -23.21 11.71
C ASP A 132 44.72 -22.17 11.47
N SER A 133 44.38 -20.87 11.51
CA SER A 133 45.37 -19.79 11.38
C SER A 133 46.39 -19.77 12.52
N ALA A 134 45.97 -20.06 13.75
CA ALA A 134 46.88 -20.21 14.89
C ALA A 134 47.77 -21.46 14.77
N GLN A 135 47.24 -22.56 14.23
CA GLN A 135 48.05 -23.75 13.94
C GLN A 135 49.10 -23.46 12.86
N ARG A 136 48.75 -22.69 11.81
CA ARG A 136 49.68 -22.27 10.76
C ARG A 136 50.84 -21.47 11.33
N SER A 137 50.55 -20.43 12.11
CA SER A 137 51.60 -19.59 12.68
C SER A 137 52.51 -20.37 13.62
N ALA A 138 51.98 -21.34 14.38
CA ALA A 138 52.77 -22.23 15.21
C ALA A 138 53.66 -23.17 14.38
N LEU A 139 53.16 -23.70 13.25
CA LEU A 139 53.95 -24.52 12.32
C LEU A 139 55.04 -23.69 11.63
N GLU A 140 54.73 -22.48 11.19
CA GLU A 140 55.70 -21.55 10.60
C GLU A 140 56.81 -21.18 11.59
N ALA A 141 56.46 -20.89 12.85
CA ALA A 141 57.44 -20.64 13.90
C ALA A 141 58.35 -21.86 14.14
N ARG A 142 57.78 -23.07 14.16
CA ARG A 142 58.55 -24.32 14.27
C ARG A 142 59.44 -24.57 13.06
N LEU A 143 58.96 -24.29 11.85
CA LEU A 143 59.75 -24.38 10.62
C LEU A 143 60.92 -23.40 10.66
N ALA A 144 60.67 -22.14 11.06
CA ALA A 144 61.71 -21.13 11.21
C ALA A 144 62.75 -21.53 12.28
N ASP A 145 62.30 -22.06 13.42
CA ASP A 145 63.18 -22.58 14.46
C ASP A 145 63.95 -23.83 14.00
N ALA A 146 63.34 -24.73 13.23
CA ALA A 146 64.01 -25.89 12.64
C ALA A 146 65.05 -25.48 11.59
N GLN A 147 64.71 -24.53 10.69
CA GLN A 147 65.64 -23.93 9.73
C GLN A 147 66.83 -23.26 10.44
N ARG A 148 66.58 -22.60 11.58
CA ARG A 148 67.63 -22.03 12.43
C ARG A 148 68.46 -23.10 13.15
N ARG A 149 67.86 -24.25 13.50
CA ARG A 149 68.50 -25.32 14.29
C ARG A 149 69.25 -26.36 13.46
N ALA A 150 68.83 -26.69 12.23
CA ALA A 150 69.49 -27.75 11.47
C ALA A 150 69.18 -27.76 9.96
N LEU A 151 70.24 -27.92 9.18
CA LEU A 151 70.27 -28.57 7.88
C LEU A 151 69.89 -30.08 7.98
N SER A 152 68.63 -30.44 8.20
CA SER A 152 68.16 -31.83 8.01
C SER A 152 66.93 -31.88 7.09
N ARG A 153 67.13 -32.45 5.90
CA ARG A 153 66.20 -32.39 4.75
C ARG A 153 64.87 -33.13 5.00
N ALA A 154 64.88 -34.15 5.87
CA ALA A 154 63.74 -35.01 6.13
C ALA A 154 62.64 -34.33 6.98
N GLU A 155 63.01 -33.44 7.90
CA GLU A 155 62.03 -32.70 8.72
C GLU A 155 61.35 -31.59 7.91
N LEU A 156 62.05 -31.02 6.91
CA LEU A 156 61.50 -30.03 5.99
C LEU A 156 60.44 -30.64 5.05
N GLU A 157 60.65 -31.86 4.55
CA GLU A 157 59.66 -32.56 3.71
C GLU A 157 58.38 -32.88 4.50
N GLN A 158 58.49 -33.38 5.74
CA GLN A 158 57.31 -33.65 6.57
C GLN A 158 56.50 -32.39 6.94
N LEU A 159 57.16 -31.24 7.10
CA LEU A 159 56.49 -29.96 7.36
C LEU A 159 55.82 -29.41 6.10
N ALA A 160 56.46 -29.54 4.93
CA ALA A 160 55.90 -29.12 3.65
C ALA A 160 54.63 -29.91 3.29
N ASP A 161 54.64 -31.23 3.49
CA ASP A 161 53.48 -32.08 3.23
C ASP A 161 52.29 -31.70 4.12
N ARG A 162 52.53 -31.46 5.42
CA ARG A 162 51.46 -31.00 6.34
C ARG A 162 50.93 -29.62 5.99
N TRP A 163 51.79 -28.71 5.55
CA TRP A 163 51.38 -27.38 5.13
C TRP A 163 50.51 -27.44 3.87
N SER A 164 50.83 -28.32 2.92
CA SER A 164 50.01 -28.55 1.72
C SER A 164 48.63 -29.14 2.06
N ALA A 165 48.56 -30.09 3.00
CA ALA A 165 47.30 -30.65 3.47
C ALA A 165 46.44 -29.60 4.17
N GLN A 166 47.06 -28.69 4.95
CA GLN A 166 46.35 -27.61 5.61
C GLN A 166 45.85 -26.52 4.63
N GLN A 167 46.56 -26.29 3.52
CA GLN A 167 46.10 -25.42 2.43
C GLN A 167 44.85 -25.98 1.75
N GLN A 168 44.82 -27.29 1.48
CA GLN A 168 43.64 -27.95 0.91
C GLN A 168 42.42 -27.84 1.83
N MET A 169 42.62 -28.02 3.14
CA MET A 169 41.53 -27.96 4.11
C MET A 169 40.89 -26.57 4.21
N THR A 170 41.64 -25.49 4.00
CA THR A 170 41.08 -24.12 3.97
C THR A 170 40.32 -23.84 2.68
N GLN A 171 40.76 -24.40 1.56
CA GLN A 171 39.99 -24.27 0.31
C GLN A 171 38.64 -24.99 0.42
N ASP A 172 38.60 -26.19 1.00
CA ASP A 172 37.34 -26.91 1.27
C ASP A 172 36.40 -26.08 2.16
N VAL A 173 36.92 -25.45 3.21
CA VAL A 173 36.12 -24.54 4.07
C VAL A 173 35.58 -23.33 3.30
N LEU A 174 36.37 -22.74 2.41
CA LEU A 174 35.93 -21.61 1.58
C LEU A 174 34.85 -22.03 0.57
N GLU A 175 34.99 -23.20 -0.06
CA GLU A 175 33.97 -23.75 -0.96
C GLU A 175 32.66 -24.05 -0.23
N ARG A 176 32.74 -24.57 1.00
CA ARG A 176 31.57 -24.81 1.88
C ARG A 176 30.87 -23.51 2.26
N LEU A 177 31.62 -22.46 2.58
CA LEU A 177 31.06 -21.13 2.85
C LEU A 177 30.33 -20.57 1.62
N GLU A 178 30.88 -20.78 0.43
CA GLU A 178 30.27 -20.32 -0.82
C GLU A 178 28.98 -21.09 -1.16
N THR A 179 28.94 -22.40 -0.89
CA THR A 179 27.73 -23.21 -1.05
C THR A 179 26.64 -22.82 -0.06
N ILE A 180 26.98 -22.54 1.20
CA ILE A 180 26.03 -22.01 2.20
C ILE A 180 25.50 -20.64 1.77
N SER A 181 26.37 -19.76 1.29
CA SER A 181 26.00 -18.45 0.73
C SER A 181 25.01 -18.57 -0.43
N ARG A 182 25.24 -19.51 -1.35
CA ARG A 182 24.32 -19.79 -2.48
C ARG A 182 23.00 -20.39 -2.03
N ALA A 183 23.00 -21.28 -1.04
CA ALA A 183 21.76 -21.82 -0.47
C ALA A 183 20.91 -20.69 0.14
N ASN A 184 21.53 -19.72 0.82
CA ASN A 184 20.83 -18.59 1.43
C ASN A 184 20.20 -17.65 0.42
N SER A 185 20.88 -17.41 -0.70
CA SER A 185 20.34 -16.57 -1.77
C SER A 185 19.19 -17.25 -2.50
N GLN A 186 19.25 -18.57 -2.69
CA GLN A 186 18.14 -19.35 -3.25
C GLN A 186 16.93 -19.39 -2.31
N LEU A 187 17.15 -19.46 -1.01
CA LEU A 187 16.08 -19.44 -0.02
C LEU A 187 15.41 -18.06 0.08
N ALA A 188 16.19 -16.98 -0.06
CA ALA A 188 15.65 -15.63 -0.24
C ALA A 188 14.88 -15.45 -1.56
N ALA A 189 15.21 -16.22 -2.60
CA ALA A 189 14.49 -16.24 -3.87
C ALA A 189 13.26 -17.17 -3.87
N ALA A 190 13.18 -18.12 -2.93
CA ALA A 190 12.05 -19.04 -2.76
C ALA A 190 10.92 -18.48 -1.88
N ALA A 191 11.13 -17.33 -1.22
CA ALA A 191 10.03 -16.55 -0.66
C ALA A 191 9.12 -16.10 -1.83
N PRO A 192 7.78 -16.27 -1.74
CA PRO A 192 6.89 -15.98 -2.86
C PRO A 192 7.04 -14.53 -3.32
N ALA A 193 7.46 -14.39 -4.57
CA ALA A 193 7.56 -13.13 -5.26
C ALA A 193 6.17 -12.50 -5.40
N ALA A 194 6.00 -11.31 -4.83
CA ALA A 194 5.11 -10.32 -5.41
C ALA A 194 5.52 -10.10 -6.89
N PRO A 195 4.58 -9.90 -7.83
CA PRO A 195 4.78 -10.19 -9.24
C PRO A 195 5.86 -9.32 -9.91
N ALA A 196 6.58 -9.97 -10.83
CA ALA A 196 7.83 -9.56 -11.46
C ALA A 196 7.67 -8.67 -12.70
N GLU A 197 8.62 -7.73 -12.88
CA GLU A 197 8.86 -7.03 -14.14
C GLU A 197 10.07 -7.62 -14.89
N SER A 198 9.94 -7.66 -16.22
CA SER A 198 10.78 -8.35 -17.23
C SER A 198 12.19 -7.76 -17.46
N PRO A 199 13.12 -8.54 -18.07
CA PRO A 199 14.52 -8.14 -18.24
C PRO A 199 14.71 -7.21 -19.45
N ARG A 200 15.35 -6.05 -19.25
CA ARG A 200 15.78 -5.13 -20.31
C ARG A 200 17.30 -5.20 -20.49
N THR A 201 17.71 -5.16 -21.76
CA THR A 201 19.09 -4.91 -22.25
C THR A 201 19.73 -3.70 -21.57
N PRO A 202 21.07 -3.65 -21.38
CA PRO A 202 21.74 -2.59 -20.64
C PRO A 202 21.57 -1.24 -21.36
N SER A 203 20.58 -0.51 -20.87
CA SER A 203 20.26 0.85 -21.23
C SER A 203 21.23 1.77 -20.48
N SER A 204 21.47 2.99 -20.96
CA SER A 204 22.21 4.04 -20.24
C SER A 204 21.67 4.30 -18.82
N ALA A 205 20.49 3.78 -18.48
CA ALA A 205 19.94 3.70 -17.13
C ALA A 205 20.69 2.77 -16.13
N ASP A 206 21.56 1.86 -16.60
CA ASP A 206 22.32 0.94 -15.73
C ASP A 206 23.70 1.47 -15.31
N GLU A 207 24.20 2.51 -15.98
CA GLU A 207 25.48 3.17 -15.66
C GLU A 207 25.51 3.71 -14.22
N PRO A 208 24.45 4.39 -13.72
CA PRO A 208 24.42 4.85 -12.33
C PRO A 208 24.46 3.70 -11.31
N ARG A 209 23.86 2.55 -11.64
CA ARG A 209 23.85 1.36 -10.77
C ARG A 209 25.23 0.70 -10.74
N ARG A 210 25.92 0.65 -11.89
CA ARG A 210 27.30 0.17 -11.99
C ARG A 210 28.27 1.10 -11.28
N ALA A 211 28.14 2.41 -11.44
CA ALA A 211 28.90 3.41 -10.70
C ALA A 211 28.70 3.24 -9.18
N ALA A 212 27.45 3.08 -8.73
CA ALA A 212 27.15 2.82 -7.31
C ALA A 212 27.81 1.53 -6.77
N LYS A 213 27.92 0.48 -7.60
CA LYS A 213 28.63 -0.75 -7.22
C LYS A 213 30.13 -0.50 -7.01
N PHE A 214 30.78 0.20 -7.93
CA PHE A 214 32.20 0.56 -7.79
C PHE A 214 32.44 1.47 -6.58
N ARG A 215 31.53 2.41 -6.30
CA ARG A 215 31.58 3.23 -5.09
C ARG A 215 31.52 2.38 -3.81
N ARG A 216 30.58 1.43 -3.73
CA ARG A 216 30.48 0.53 -2.55
C ARG A 216 31.72 -0.34 -2.39
N VAL A 217 32.31 -0.79 -3.49
CA VAL A 217 33.59 -1.53 -3.45
C VAL A 217 34.72 -0.64 -2.93
N GLY A 218 34.78 0.62 -3.37
CA GLY A 218 35.71 1.62 -2.84
C GLY A 218 35.52 1.87 -1.34
N ASP A 219 34.27 1.93 -0.88
CA ASP A 219 33.96 2.08 0.56
C ASP A 219 34.47 0.87 1.36
N ILE A 220 34.29 -0.36 0.86
CA ILE A 220 34.80 -1.58 1.50
C ILE A 220 36.33 -1.59 1.56
N TYR A 221 37.01 -1.26 0.46
CA TYR A 221 38.48 -1.17 0.44
C TYR A 221 39.00 -0.08 1.38
N PHE A 222 38.30 1.05 1.45
CA PHE A 222 38.63 2.12 2.38
C PHE A 222 38.50 1.66 3.84
N SER A 223 37.42 0.96 4.20
CA SER A 223 37.23 0.40 5.55
C SER A 223 38.26 -0.67 5.92
N ASN A 224 38.78 -1.40 4.93
CA ASN A 224 39.84 -2.40 5.13
C ASN A 224 41.26 -1.80 5.06
N HIS A 225 41.40 -0.47 5.06
CA HIS A 225 42.67 0.26 4.98
C HIS A 225 43.48 -0.02 3.70
N GLN A 226 42.82 -0.49 2.64
CA GLN A 226 43.40 -0.78 1.34
C GLN A 226 43.29 0.44 0.41
N TYR A 227 43.99 1.52 0.77
CA TYR A 227 43.80 2.84 0.15
C TYR A 227 44.06 2.91 -1.37
N PRO A 228 45.11 2.27 -1.94
CA PRO A 228 45.30 2.29 -3.39
C PRO A 228 44.15 1.64 -4.18
N GLN A 229 43.63 0.52 -3.67
CA GLN A 229 42.51 -0.20 -4.30
C GLN A 229 41.19 0.56 -4.15
N ALA A 230 41.04 1.33 -3.06
CA ALA A 230 39.91 2.23 -2.89
C ALA A 230 39.95 3.41 -3.88
N ALA A 231 41.13 4.01 -4.15
CA ALA A 231 41.29 5.02 -5.19
C ALA A 231 40.84 4.50 -6.56
N ASP A 232 41.38 3.35 -6.99
CA ASP A 232 41.06 2.75 -8.30
C ASP A 232 39.55 2.48 -8.46
N ALA A 233 38.90 1.99 -7.40
CA ALA A 233 37.47 1.72 -7.41
C ALA A 233 36.63 3.01 -7.50
N TYR A 234 37.03 4.08 -6.82
CA TYR A 234 36.36 5.38 -6.92
C TYR A 234 36.57 6.04 -8.29
N GLU A 235 37.75 5.91 -8.90
CA GLU A 235 38.02 6.41 -10.25
C GLU A 235 37.11 5.73 -11.28
N ARG A 236 37.02 4.40 -11.24
CA ARG A 236 36.08 3.63 -12.11
C ARG A 236 34.62 4.01 -11.91
N SER A 237 34.23 4.42 -10.69
CA SER A 237 32.89 4.95 -10.46
C SER A 237 32.69 6.30 -11.14
N LEU A 238 33.70 7.16 -11.14
CA LEU A 238 33.64 8.50 -11.75
C LEU A 238 33.72 8.47 -13.28
N GLU A 239 34.38 7.47 -13.86
CA GLU A 239 34.35 7.21 -15.31
C GLU A 239 32.93 6.91 -15.80
N LEU A 240 32.09 6.29 -14.96
CA LEU A 240 30.73 5.89 -15.31
C LEU A 240 29.67 6.94 -14.96
N THR A 241 29.84 7.66 -13.85
CA THR A 241 28.90 8.71 -13.44
C THR A 241 29.64 9.74 -12.62
N ASP A 242 29.54 11.01 -13.02
CA ASP A 242 30.09 12.09 -12.21
C ASP A 242 29.30 12.21 -10.90
N HIS A 243 29.97 11.95 -9.79
CA HIS A 243 29.37 11.97 -8.47
C HIS A 243 30.24 12.76 -7.51
N ALA A 244 29.75 13.94 -7.11
CA ALA A 244 30.48 14.87 -6.26
C ALA A 244 30.98 14.23 -4.95
N THR A 245 30.19 13.31 -4.35
CA THR A 245 30.63 12.61 -3.13
C THR A 245 31.82 11.68 -3.34
N THR A 246 31.84 10.95 -4.47
CA THR A 246 32.95 10.06 -4.82
C THR A 246 34.20 10.87 -5.12
N ARG A 247 34.06 12.01 -5.81
CA ARG A 247 35.17 12.92 -6.10
C ARG A 247 35.78 13.50 -4.81
N ALA A 248 34.97 13.89 -3.83
CA ALA A 248 35.46 14.35 -2.53
C ALA A 248 36.19 13.26 -1.72
N LYS A 249 35.67 12.02 -1.75
CA LYS A 249 36.32 10.86 -1.14
C LYS A 249 37.70 10.61 -1.77
N LEU A 250 37.79 10.70 -3.09
CA LEU A 250 39.03 10.53 -3.85
C LEU A 250 40.05 11.64 -3.52
N THR A 251 39.62 12.91 -3.46
CA THR A 251 40.48 14.04 -3.06
C THR A 251 41.08 13.81 -1.67
N PHE A 252 40.25 13.45 -0.69
CA PHE A 252 40.70 13.17 0.66
C PHE A 252 41.69 11.99 0.72
N LEU A 253 41.41 10.95 -0.07
CA LEU A 253 42.24 9.75 -0.11
C LEU A 253 43.63 10.05 -0.70
N TYR A 254 43.69 10.81 -1.80
CA TYR A 254 44.94 11.23 -2.42
C TYR A 254 45.76 12.17 -1.53
N ASP A 255 45.11 13.14 -0.88
CA ASP A 255 45.80 14.12 -0.04
C ASP A 255 46.33 13.51 1.27
N ARG A 256 45.50 12.70 1.96
CA ARG A 256 45.78 12.26 3.33
C ARG A 256 46.52 10.94 3.43
N PHE A 257 46.28 10.00 2.52
CA PHE A 257 46.78 8.63 2.64
C PHE A 257 47.79 8.28 1.55
N LEU A 258 47.56 8.72 0.31
CA LEU A 258 48.47 8.44 -0.81
C LEU A 258 49.54 9.51 -1.03
N HIS A 259 49.40 10.68 -0.41
CA HIS A 259 50.34 11.81 -0.50
C HIS A 259 50.58 12.29 -1.95
N ASP A 260 49.59 12.09 -2.84
CA ASP A 260 49.59 12.59 -4.22
C ASP A 260 48.79 13.90 -4.30
N HIS A 261 49.43 14.98 -3.88
CA HIS A 261 48.80 16.29 -3.82
C HIS A 261 48.46 16.86 -5.21
N ALA A 262 49.10 16.39 -6.28
CA ALA A 262 48.81 16.82 -7.64
C ALA A 262 47.46 16.27 -8.11
N ARG A 263 47.23 14.96 -7.92
CA ARG A 263 45.93 14.35 -8.20
C ARG A 263 44.84 14.89 -7.29
N ALA A 264 45.13 15.11 -6.01
CA ALA A 264 44.17 15.73 -5.09
C ALA A 264 43.70 17.11 -5.57
N ARG A 265 44.61 17.97 -6.05
CA ARG A 265 44.26 19.28 -6.63
C ARG A 265 43.44 19.15 -7.89
N HIS A 266 43.83 18.26 -8.80
CA HIS A 266 43.10 18.00 -10.05
C HIS A 266 41.63 17.63 -9.78
N HIS A 267 41.38 16.69 -8.86
CA HIS A 267 40.01 16.32 -8.50
C HIS A 267 39.28 17.43 -7.75
N THR A 268 39.98 18.29 -7.01
CA THR A 268 39.37 19.46 -6.34
C THR A 268 38.93 20.51 -7.35
N GLU A 269 39.72 20.76 -8.39
CA GLU A 269 39.38 21.69 -9.47
C GLU A 269 38.15 21.19 -10.24
N LEU A 270 38.13 19.91 -10.63
CA LEU A 270 36.96 19.29 -11.25
C LEU A 270 35.72 19.29 -10.34
N ALA A 271 35.92 19.31 -9.02
CA ALA A 271 34.82 19.37 -8.06
C ALA A 271 34.16 20.77 -8.02
N LYS A 272 34.90 21.85 -8.29
CA LYS A 272 34.39 23.23 -8.24
C LYS A 272 33.36 23.54 -9.32
N ASP A 273 33.45 22.87 -10.48
CA ASP A 273 32.55 23.09 -11.61
C ASP A 273 31.19 22.40 -11.43
N THR A 274 31.12 21.40 -10.57
CA THR A 274 29.86 20.82 -10.09
C THR A 274 29.39 21.58 -8.85
N HIS A 275 28.13 22.02 -8.76
CA HIS A 275 27.61 22.75 -7.59
C HIS A 275 27.79 21.95 -6.28
N ILE A 276 28.91 22.14 -5.61
CA ILE A 276 29.25 21.51 -4.33
C ILE A 276 28.77 22.38 -3.17
N ASN A 277 28.23 21.69 -2.17
CA ASN A 277 27.82 22.24 -0.88
C ASN A 277 28.97 23.06 -0.24
N PRO A 278 28.74 24.32 0.16
CA PRO A 278 29.79 25.26 0.62
C PRO A 278 30.66 24.75 1.79
N ALA A 279 30.19 23.76 2.56
CA ALA A 279 30.97 23.13 3.64
C ALA A 279 32.24 22.40 3.16
N LEU A 280 32.24 21.85 1.93
CA LEU A 280 33.40 21.18 1.33
C LEU A 280 34.36 22.16 0.64
N ALA A 281 33.83 23.26 0.08
CA ALA A 281 34.67 24.35 -0.45
C ALA A 281 35.53 24.99 0.64
N ALA A 282 34.98 25.12 1.86
CA ALA A 282 35.67 25.64 3.05
C ALA A 282 36.84 24.77 3.54
N LEU A 283 36.83 23.45 3.26
CA LEU A 283 37.94 22.55 3.55
C LEU A 283 39.12 22.74 2.58
N SER A 284 38.84 23.12 1.32
CA SER A 284 39.88 23.25 0.28
C SER A 284 40.60 24.61 0.28
N ASN A 285 39.96 25.67 0.79
CA ASN A 285 40.53 27.03 0.80
C ASN A 285 41.44 27.31 2.02
N ASN A 286 41.89 26.28 2.75
CA ASN A 286 42.83 26.45 3.85
C ASN A 286 44.24 25.91 3.48
N PRO A 287 45.07 26.73 2.83
CA PRO A 287 46.41 26.33 2.40
C PRO A 287 47.43 26.19 3.55
N SER A 288 47.04 26.39 4.82
CA SER A 288 47.96 26.41 5.96
C SER A 288 47.65 25.40 7.07
N GLY A 289 46.77 24.41 6.84
CA GLY A 289 46.55 23.31 7.78
C GLY A 289 46.04 23.76 9.17
N THR A 290 45.42 24.93 9.25
CA THR A 290 44.85 25.43 10.52
C THR A 290 43.44 24.89 10.74
N LYS A 291 43.09 24.65 12.01
CA LYS A 291 41.94 23.85 12.45
C LYS A 291 40.62 24.31 11.82
N VAL A 292 40.02 23.43 11.01
CA VAL A 292 38.63 23.55 10.56
C VAL A 292 37.72 23.49 11.80
N PRO A 293 36.76 24.42 11.96
CA PRO A 293 35.89 24.45 13.13
C PRO A 293 35.15 23.12 13.32
N ARG A 294 35.10 22.60 14.56
CA ARG A 294 34.49 21.30 14.90
C ARG A 294 33.08 21.09 14.35
N ALA A 295 32.31 22.16 14.19
CA ALA A 295 30.97 22.11 13.59
C ALA A 295 30.97 21.61 12.14
N HIS A 296 31.98 21.98 11.36
CA HIS A 296 32.11 21.56 9.96
C HIS A 296 32.63 20.12 9.82
N TRP A 297 33.46 19.65 10.75
CA TRP A 297 33.89 18.24 10.80
C TRP A 297 32.73 17.28 11.01
N ARG A 298 31.73 17.68 11.80
CA ARG A 298 30.56 16.84 12.07
C ARG A 298 29.68 16.70 10.84
N LEU A 299 29.51 17.77 10.06
CA LEU A 299 28.80 17.73 8.77
C LEU A 299 29.53 16.88 7.74
N VAL A 300 30.86 16.95 7.69
CA VAL A 300 31.69 16.15 6.78
C VAL A 300 31.67 14.67 7.17
N TRP A 301 31.72 14.38 8.47
CA TRP A 301 31.65 13.01 8.99
C TRP A 301 30.26 12.38 8.82
N ASP A 302 29.18 13.10 9.16
CA ASP A 302 27.79 12.65 8.97
C ASP A 302 27.45 12.46 7.48
N TRP A 303 28.14 13.17 6.58
CA TRP A 303 27.98 13.02 5.15
C TRP A 303 28.83 11.89 4.54
N LEU A 304 30.01 11.59 5.11
CA LEU A 304 30.83 10.47 4.67
C LEU A 304 30.29 9.10 5.13
N THR A 305 29.48 9.09 6.19
CA THR A 305 29.01 7.88 6.89
C THR A 305 27.54 7.53 6.63
N LYS A 306 26.82 8.31 5.80
CA LYS A 306 25.50 7.98 5.26
C LYS A 306 25.60 7.57 3.79
#